data_AF-B3MYK2-F1
#
_entry.id   AF-B3MYK2-F1
#
_cell.length_a   1.000
_cell.length_b   1.000
_cell.length_c   1.000
_cell.angle_alpha   90.00
_cell.angle_beta   90.00
_cell.angle_gamma   90.00
#
_symmetry.space_group_name_H-M   'P 1'
#
loop_
_entity.id
_entity.type
_entity.pdbx_description
1 polymer ?
#
loop_
_entity_poly.entity_id
_entity_poly.type
_entity_poly.pdbx_seq_one_letter_code
_entity_poly.pdbx_strand_id
1 'polypeptide(L)'
;MYPNRCGTILGLILVALCWKSNATTTEIATSTTSRISIIRPPFPPRCILLPVCLASSPRVCGRLPNGDCQRFGNICQLLLANRRGSSAGVVHTRDLECRGIRGVGASKRRPCFYPCPARPVACRRTPPEQEICVRSRNGQSCKVLANRCQLNNQNCHSRPRNNWQRTDRRLCGNRQVGDKPDVCLPIIIFPPRTTRPPV
;
A
#
# COMPACT_ATOMS: atom_id res chain seq x y z
N MET A 1 -17.78 -52.45 9.57
CA MET A 1 -17.93 -53.71 8.82
C MET A 1 -18.08 -53.38 7.34
N TYR A 2 -17.03 -53.66 6.55
CA TYR A 2 -17.08 -53.84 5.08
C TYR A 2 -17.70 -55.22 4.75
N PRO A 3 -17.93 -55.65 3.48
CA PRO A 3 -17.66 -55.04 2.17
C PRO A 3 -18.90 -55.10 1.21
N ASN A 4 -18.92 -54.53 -0.01
CA ASN A 4 -18.42 -55.18 -1.23
C ASN A 4 -18.39 -54.23 -2.43
N ARG A 5 -17.23 -54.23 -3.09
CA ARG A 5 -16.98 -53.72 -4.45
C ARG A 5 -17.31 -54.82 -5.47
N CYS A 6 -17.83 -54.41 -6.62
CA CYS A 6 -17.84 -55.14 -7.90
C CYS A 6 -18.06 -54.07 -8.98
N GLY A 7 -17.38 -53.92 -10.11
CA GLY A 7 -16.29 -54.61 -10.79
C GLY A 7 -16.06 -53.81 -12.08
N THR A 8 -14.80 -53.64 -12.47
CA THR A 8 -14.29 -53.04 -13.72
C THR A 8 -14.78 -53.74 -14.99
N ILE A 9 -15.11 -53.02 -16.07
CA ILE A 9 -14.87 -53.46 -17.48
C ILE A 9 -14.53 -52.27 -18.40
N LEU A 10 -13.44 -52.46 -19.16
CA LEU A 10 -12.89 -51.71 -20.30
C LEU A 10 -13.85 -51.57 -21.50
N GLY A 11 -13.67 -50.55 -22.35
CA GLY A 11 -14.27 -50.59 -23.70
C GLY A 11 -14.02 -49.36 -24.57
N LEU A 12 -12.91 -49.35 -25.30
CA LEU A 12 -12.62 -48.51 -26.47
C LEU A 12 -13.50 -48.94 -27.64
N ILE A 13 -14.24 -48.03 -28.30
CA ILE A 13 -14.73 -48.22 -29.67
C ILE A 13 -14.62 -46.90 -30.46
N LEU A 14 -13.72 -46.92 -31.44
CA LEU A 14 -13.65 -46.03 -32.61
C LEU A 14 -14.70 -46.50 -33.64
N VAL A 15 -15.50 -45.59 -34.21
CA VAL A 15 -16.15 -45.81 -35.50
C VAL A 15 -16.06 -44.54 -36.34
N ALA A 16 -15.33 -44.64 -37.45
CA ALA A 16 -15.35 -43.74 -38.59
C ALA A 16 -16.39 -44.24 -39.60
N LEU A 17 -17.19 -43.34 -40.18
CA LEU A 17 -17.92 -43.61 -41.43
C LEU A 17 -17.96 -42.36 -42.32
N CYS A 18 -17.54 -42.58 -43.57
CA CYS A 18 -17.44 -41.62 -44.67
C CYS A 18 -18.71 -41.58 -45.55
N TRP A 19 -18.91 -40.40 -46.15
CA TRP A 19 -19.43 -40.06 -47.50
C TRP A 19 -20.84 -40.45 -47.97
N LYS A 20 -21.55 -39.46 -48.53
CA LYS A 20 -21.92 -39.41 -49.95
C LYS A 20 -22.15 -37.97 -50.45
N SER A 21 -21.61 -37.71 -51.63
CA SER A 21 -21.62 -36.45 -52.39
C SER A 21 -22.91 -36.29 -53.19
N ASN A 22 -23.35 -35.05 -53.41
CA ASN A 22 -24.08 -34.69 -54.62
C ASN A 22 -23.35 -33.51 -55.28
N ALA A 23 -22.79 -33.79 -56.44
CA ALA A 23 -22.24 -32.81 -57.37
C ALA A 23 -23.35 -32.40 -58.34
N THR A 24 -23.62 -31.09 -58.43
CA THR A 24 -24.29 -30.52 -59.59
C THR A 24 -23.40 -29.42 -60.13
N THR A 25 -22.80 -29.72 -61.28
CA THR A 25 -21.98 -28.81 -62.08
C THR A 25 -22.91 -27.85 -62.82
N THR A 26 -22.71 -26.55 -62.63
CA THR A 26 -23.09 -25.53 -63.62
C THR A 26 -21.94 -24.53 -63.70
N GLU A 27 -21.14 -24.65 -64.75
CA GLU A 27 -20.24 -23.59 -65.21
C GLU A 27 -21.10 -22.48 -65.82
N ILE A 28 -20.99 -21.27 -65.28
CA ILE A 28 -21.15 -20.05 -66.07
C ILE A 28 -20.00 -19.13 -65.66
N ALA A 29 -19.06 -18.97 -66.59
CA ALA A 29 -18.05 -17.93 -66.52
C ALA A 29 -18.75 -16.57 -66.54
N THR A 30 -18.57 -15.77 -65.50
CA THR A 30 -18.88 -14.34 -65.56
C THR A 30 -17.90 -13.60 -64.68
N SER A 31 -16.96 -12.89 -65.32
CA SER A 31 -16.06 -11.94 -64.68
C SER A 31 -16.87 -10.98 -63.80
N THR A 32 -16.69 -11.03 -62.49
CA THR A 32 -17.30 -10.04 -61.59
C THR A 32 -16.31 -9.68 -60.50
N THR A 33 -15.80 -8.47 -60.61
CA THR A 33 -14.92 -7.76 -59.69
C THR A 33 -15.37 -7.95 -58.24
N SER A 34 -14.63 -8.72 -57.45
CA SER A 34 -14.87 -8.84 -56.02
C SER A 34 -14.50 -7.51 -55.33
N ARG A 35 -15.51 -6.68 -55.07
CA ARG A 35 -15.39 -5.60 -54.08
C ARG A 35 -15.16 -6.24 -52.72
N ILE A 36 -13.93 -6.17 -52.24
CA ILE A 36 -13.58 -6.50 -50.86
C ILE A 36 -14.33 -5.49 -49.96
N SER A 37 -15.42 -5.93 -49.34
CA SER A 37 -16.08 -5.20 -48.27
C SER A 37 -15.19 -5.31 -47.03
N ILE A 38 -14.31 -4.32 -46.85
CA ILE A 38 -13.55 -4.12 -45.63
C ILE A 38 -14.56 -3.81 -44.52
N ILE A 39 -14.93 -4.82 -43.73
CA ILE A 39 -15.63 -4.62 -42.46
C ILE A 39 -14.67 -3.87 -41.55
N ARG A 40 -14.79 -2.54 -41.53
CA ARG A 40 -14.02 -1.67 -40.63
C ARG A 40 -14.53 -1.96 -39.21
N PRO A 41 -13.71 -2.50 -38.29
CA PRO A 41 -14.14 -2.67 -36.91
C PRO A 41 -14.54 -1.31 -36.34
N PRO A 42 -15.63 -1.22 -35.54
CA PRO A 42 -16.25 0.05 -35.16
C PRO A 42 -15.39 0.95 -34.26
N PHE A 43 -14.21 0.49 -33.83
CA PHE A 43 -13.30 1.26 -33.01
C PHE A 43 -11.86 0.98 -33.41
N PRO A 44 -10.98 2.01 -33.52
CA PRO A 44 -9.56 1.78 -33.68
C PRO A 44 -9.06 0.95 -32.49
N PRO A 45 -8.18 -0.05 -32.71
CA PRO A 45 -7.57 -0.76 -31.60
C PRO A 45 -6.87 0.27 -30.71
N ARG A 46 -7.33 0.41 -29.48
CA ARG A 46 -6.66 1.25 -28.49
C ARG A 46 -5.31 0.59 -28.22
N CYS A 47 -4.25 1.10 -28.83
CA CYS A 47 -2.88 0.78 -28.47
C CYS A 47 -2.63 1.36 -27.08
N ILE A 48 -3.02 0.62 -26.05
CA ILE A 48 -2.70 0.98 -24.67
C ILE A 48 -1.23 0.65 -24.48
N LEU A 49 -0.36 1.65 -24.59
CA LEU A 49 1.04 1.53 -24.19
C LEU A 49 1.09 0.88 -22.80
N LEU A 50 1.84 -0.22 -22.69
CA LEU A 50 2.11 -0.79 -21.39
C LEU A 50 3.01 0.18 -20.63
N PRO A 51 2.74 0.41 -19.33
CA PRO A 51 3.63 1.22 -18.53
C PRO A 51 5.00 0.52 -18.52
N VAL A 52 6.03 1.25 -18.93
CA VAL A 52 7.42 0.75 -18.91
C VAL A 52 8.00 1.09 -17.56
N CYS A 53 8.23 0.08 -16.73
CA CYS A 53 8.98 0.24 -15.48
C CYS A 53 10.35 -0.39 -15.62
N LEU A 54 11.34 0.29 -15.08
CA LEU A 54 12.66 -0.26 -14.86
C LEU A 54 12.60 -1.23 -13.67
N ALA A 55 13.52 -2.19 -13.62
CA ALA A 55 13.68 -3.07 -12.46
C ALA A 55 13.98 -2.27 -11.18
N SER A 56 14.60 -1.09 -11.30
CA SER A 56 14.92 -0.15 -10.23
C SER A 56 13.78 0.79 -9.84
N SER A 57 12.61 0.71 -10.48
CA SER A 57 11.49 1.59 -10.15
C SER A 57 11.09 1.43 -8.67
N PRO A 58 10.78 2.54 -7.97
CA PRO A 58 10.50 2.49 -6.55
C PRO A 58 9.21 1.74 -6.26
N ARG A 59 9.17 1.13 -5.06
CA ARG A 59 7.95 0.52 -4.52
C ARG A 59 6.89 1.59 -4.30
N VAL A 60 5.63 1.20 -4.49
CA VAL A 60 4.49 2.12 -4.32
C VAL A 60 3.45 1.54 -3.38
N CYS A 61 2.65 2.40 -2.76
CA CYS A 61 1.52 2.01 -1.94
C CYS A 61 0.23 2.08 -2.76
N GLY A 62 -0.59 1.04 -2.70
CA GLY A 62 -1.92 1.03 -3.31
C GLY A 62 -2.99 0.75 -2.26
N ARG A 63 -4.07 1.53 -2.29
CA ARG A 63 -5.26 1.37 -1.47
C ARG A 63 -6.32 0.59 -2.24
N LEU A 64 -6.82 -0.48 -1.63
CA LEU A 64 -7.86 -1.34 -2.16
C LEU A 64 -9.26 -0.78 -1.85
N PRO A 65 -10.30 -1.20 -2.59
CA PRO A 65 -11.69 -0.79 -2.32
C PRO A 65 -12.19 -1.13 -0.92
N ASN A 66 -11.66 -2.19 -0.31
CA ASN A 66 -12.00 -2.59 1.06
C ASN A 66 -11.33 -1.72 2.15
N GLY A 67 -10.51 -0.72 1.77
CA GLY A 67 -9.80 0.16 2.68
C GLY A 67 -8.42 -0.34 3.14
N ASP A 68 -8.02 -1.55 2.74
CA ASP A 68 -6.67 -2.05 2.99
C ASP A 68 -5.65 -1.41 2.05
N CYS A 69 -4.41 -1.37 2.52
CA CYS A 69 -3.24 -1.00 1.74
C CYS A 69 -2.39 -2.22 1.43
N GLN A 70 -1.74 -2.16 0.27
CA GLN A 70 -0.77 -3.12 -0.20
C GLN A 70 0.43 -2.38 -0.79
N ARG A 71 1.64 -2.83 -0.46
CA ARG A 71 2.84 -2.35 -1.15
C ARG A 71 3.05 -3.17 -2.44
N PHE A 72 3.26 -2.49 -3.55
CA PHE A 72 3.59 -3.08 -4.85
C PHE A 72 5.09 -2.91 -5.10
N GLY A 73 5.68 -3.82 -5.88
CA GLY A 73 7.11 -3.76 -6.21
C GLY A 73 7.45 -2.48 -6.98
N ASN A 74 6.53 -2.03 -7.82
CA ASN A 74 6.56 -0.76 -8.52
C ASN A 74 5.16 -0.37 -9.04
N ILE A 75 5.04 0.79 -9.67
CA ILE A 75 3.78 1.28 -10.24
C ILE A 75 3.22 0.38 -11.35
N CYS A 76 4.07 -0.25 -12.16
CA CYS A 76 3.61 -1.16 -13.21
C CYS A 76 2.93 -2.41 -12.65
N GLN A 77 3.41 -2.95 -11.53
CA GLN A 77 2.73 -4.06 -10.86
C GLN A 77 1.35 -3.67 -10.34
N LEU A 78 1.18 -2.44 -9.85
CA LEU A 78 -0.12 -1.92 -9.44
C LEU A 78 -1.06 -1.80 -10.65
N LEU A 79 -0.59 -1.18 -11.74
CA LEU A 79 -1.37 -1.03 -12.97
C LEU A 79 -1.74 -2.39 -13.59
N LEU A 80 -0.82 -3.35 -13.55
CA LEU A 80 -1.06 -4.72 -14.01
C LEU A 80 -2.09 -5.44 -13.14
N ALA A 81 -2.05 -5.25 -11.81
CA ALA A 81 -3.04 -5.82 -10.89
C ALA A 81 -4.45 -5.25 -11.12
N ASN A 82 -4.56 -3.97 -11.47
CA ASN A 82 -5.82 -3.35 -11.88
C ASN A 82 -6.33 -3.93 -13.21
N ARG A 83 -5.46 -4.11 -14.22
CA ARG A 83 -5.86 -4.69 -15.51
C ARG A 83 -6.30 -6.16 -15.40
N ARG A 84 -5.65 -6.96 -14.56
CA ARG A 84 -5.93 -8.39 -14.40
C ARG A 84 -7.14 -8.70 -13.49
N GLY A 85 -7.74 -7.68 -12.87
CA GLY A 85 -8.85 -7.87 -11.92
C GLY A 85 -8.45 -8.52 -10.58
N SER A 86 -7.20 -8.97 -10.42
CA SER A 86 -6.70 -9.56 -9.16
C SER A 86 -6.74 -8.58 -7.98
N SER A 87 -6.82 -7.28 -8.27
CA SER A 87 -7.06 -6.22 -7.29
C SER A 87 -7.74 -5.04 -8.00
N ALA A 88 -8.89 -5.29 -8.64
CA ALA A 88 -9.62 -4.25 -9.37
C ALA A 88 -9.91 -3.04 -8.47
N GLY A 89 -9.64 -1.84 -8.98
CA GLY A 89 -9.91 -0.59 -8.27
C GLY A 89 -8.87 -0.22 -7.21
N VAL A 90 -7.65 -0.76 -7.28
CA VAL A 90 -6.55 -0.27 -6.43
C VAL A 90 -6.11 1.12 -6.89
N VAL A 91 -6.18 2.07 -5.97
CA VAL A 91 -5.75 3.45 -6.19
C VAL A 91 -4.36 3.63 -5.62
N HIS A 92 -3.45 4.20 -6.40
CA HIS A 92 -2.14 4.61 -5.88
C HIS A 92 -2.32 5.65 -4.77
N THR A 93 -1.71 5.44 -3.61
CA THR A 93 -1.83 6.31 -2.43
C THR A 93 -0.45 6.73 -1.90
N ARG A 94 -0.42 7.59 -0.88
CA ARG A 94 0.82 8.04 -0.25
C ARG A 94 1.55 6.86 0.38
N ASP A 95 2.88 6.82 0.26
CA ASP A 95 3.69 5.74 0.83
C ASP A 95 3.52 5.59 2.35
N LEU A 96 3.16 6.70 3.04
CA LEU A 96 2.87 6.74 4.47
C LEU A 96 1.72 5.80 4.89
N GLU A 97 0.74 5.55 4.01
CA GLU A 97 -0.35 4.60 4.29
C GLU A 97 0.15 3.15 4.35
N CYS A 98 1.24 2.85 3.65
CA CYS A 98 1.92 1.55 3.71
C CYS A 98 3.09 1.54 4.71
N ARG A 99 3.21 2.51 5.63
CA ARG A 99 4.37 2.61 6.54
C ARG A 99 4.59 1.35 7.39
N GLY A 100 3.51 0.67 7.78
CA GLY A 100 3.57 -0.60 8.53
C GLY A 100 3.73 -1.85 7.66
N ILE A 101 3.71 -1.71 6.33
CA ILE A 101 3.75 -2.82 5.37
C ILE A 101 5.17 -2.92 4.79
N ARG A 102 5.98 -3.79 5.40
CA ARG A 102 7.39 -3.98 4.99
C ARG A 102 7.56 -4.80 3.70
N GLY A 103 6.62 -5.71 3.42
CA GLY A 103 6.69 -6.63 2.28
C GLY A 103 5.79 -6.21 1.11
N VAL A 104 6.01 -6.83 -0.05
CA VAL A 104 5.22 -6.62 -1.27
C VAL A 104 4.20 -7.74 -1.44
N GLY A 105 3.03 -7.43 -2.00
CA GLY A 105 2.04 -8.43 -2.41
C GLY A 105 0.85 -8.61 -1.46
N ALA A 106 -0.12 -9.41 -1.89
CA ALA A 106 -1.42 -9.54 -1.24
C ALA A 106 -1.36 -10.12 0.18
N SER A 107 -0.42 -11.03 0.44
CA SER A 107 -0.25 -11.66 1.76
C SER A 107 0.19 -10.69 2.87
N LYS A 108 0.67 -9.49 2.49
CA LYS A 108 1.12 -8.45 3.40
C LYS A 108 0.14 -7.28 3.51
N ARG A 109 -1.06 -7.39 2.95
CA ARG A 109 -2.13 -6.39 3.07
C ARG A 109 -2.44 -6.09 4.53
N ARG A 110 -2.62 -4.80 4.83
CA ARG A 110 -3.02 -4.29 6.16
C ARG A 110 -3.87 -3.05 5.96
N PRO A 111 -4.69 -2.64 6.94
CA PRO A 111 -5.39 -1.36 6.86
C PRO A 111 -4.44 -0.19 6.54
N CYS A 112 -4.81 0.68 5.60
CA CYS A 112 -4.01 1.86 5.16
C CYS A 112 -3.68 2.83 6.30
N PHE A 113 -4.55 2.87 7.29
CA PHE A 113 -4.33 3.58 8.53
C PHE A 113 -4.25 2.52 9.61
N TYR A 114 -3.20 2.56 10.43
CA TYR A 114 -3.23 1.83 11.69
C TYR A 114 -4.16 2.60 12.62
N PRO A 115 -5.39 2.12 12.88
CA PRO A 115 -6.21 2.76 13.90
C PRO A 115 -5.45 2.70 15.22
N CYS A 116 -5.64 3.73 16.03
CA CYS A 116 -5.21 3.65 17.40
C CYS A 116 -5.87 2.42 18.04
N PRO A 117 -5.10 1.62 18.81
CA PRO A 117 -5.68 0.52 19.57
C PRO A 117 -6.89 1.01 20.37
N ALA A 118 -7.89 0.17 20.60
CA ALA A 118 -9.10 0.58 21.33
C ALA A 118 -8.77 1.11 22.75
N ARG A 119 -7.69 0.61 23.35
CA ARG A 119 -7.19 1.00 24.67
C ARG A 119 -5.71 1.36 24.59
N PRO A 120 -5.21 2.30 25.43
CA PRO A 120 -3.78 2.58 25.51
C PRO A 120 -2.97 1.32 25.78
N VAL A 121 -1.85 1.17 25.07
CA VAL A 121 -0.95 0.02 25.25
C VAL A 121 -0.21 0.16 26.59
N ALA A 122 -0.09 -0.91 27.36
CA ALA A 122 0.72 -0.89 28.57
C ALA A 122 2.21 -0.65 28.23
N CYS A 123 2.74 0.50 28.62
CA CYS A 123 4.13 0.85 28.36
C CYS A 123 5.05 0.30 29.43
N ARG A 124 6.19 -0.25 29.03
CA ARG A 124 7.25 -0.65 29.96
C ARG A 124 7.73 0.56 30.76
N ARG A 125 8.04 0.37 32.04
CA ARG A 125 8.73 1.37 32.86
C ARG A 125 10.14 1.58 32.30
N THR A 126 10.55 2.83 32.24
CA THR A 126 11.86 3.25 31.72
C THR A 126 12.56 4.13 32.76
N PRO A 127 13.90 4.08 32.83
CA PRO A 127 14.65 4.94 33.75
C PRO A 127 14.59 6.42 33.32
N PRO A 128 14.86 7.38 34.22
CA PRO A 128 14.76 8.81 33.94
C PRO A 128 15.59 9.30 32.74
N GLU A 129 16.72 8.64 32.47
CA GLU A 129 17.61 8.96 31.34
C GLU A 129 16.96 8.74 29.97
N GLN A 130 15.92 7.89 29.90
CA GLN A 130 15.19 7.59 28.66
C GLN A 130 13.94 8.45 28.48
N GLU A 131 13.67 9.35 29.42
CA GLU A 131 12.58 10.30 29.32
C GLU A 131 12.75 11.21 28.10
N ILE A 132 11.62 11.57 27.50
CA ILE A 132 11.59 12.38 26.29
C ILE A 132 10.79 13.64 26.55
N CYS A 133 11.37 14.78 26.17
CA CYS A 133 10.61 16.01 26.04
C CYS A 133 9.83 15.98 24.73
N VAL A 134 8.56 16.36 24.79
CA VAL A 134 7.68 16.44 23.63
C VAL A 134 7.00 17.79 23.57
N ARG A 135 6.78 18.28 22.35
CA ARG A 135 6.17 19.57 22.03
C ARG A 135 4.90 19.35 21.23
N SER A 136 3.87 20.14 21.50
CA SER A 136 2.61 20.13 20.77
C SER A 136 2.82 20.60 19.32
N ARG A 137 1.90 20.24 18.42
CA ARG A 137 1.98 20.64 17.00
C ARG A 137 2.00 22.15 16.78
N ASN A 138 1.29 22.93 17.60
CA ASN A 138 1.31 24.39 17.54
C ASN A 138 2.57 25.00 18.18
N GLY A 139 3.45 24.18 18.75
CA GLY A 139 4.70 24.63 19.33
C GLY A 139 4.59 25.34 20.68
N GLN A 140 3.40 25.47 21.26
CA GLN A 140 3.19 26.27 22.47
C GLN A 140 3.42 25.47 23.76
N SER A 141 3.05 24.20 23.77
CA SER A 141 3.06 23.37 24.98
C SER A 141 4.14 22.29 24.90
N CYS A 142 4.80 22.06 26.01
CA CYS A 142 5.80 21.03 26.22
C CYS A 142 5.43 20.16 27.43
N LYS A 143 5.80 18.88 27.37
CA LYS A 143 5.69 17.95 28.50
C LYS A 143 6.75 16.87 28.42
N VAL A 144 7.03 16.22 29.54
CA VAL A 144 7.92 15.05 29.58
C VAL A 144 7.09 13.78 29.58
N LEU A 145 7.56 12.79 28.82
CA LEU A 145 7.01 11.44 28.74
C LEU A 145 8.10 10.42 29.01
N ALA A 146 7.75 9.28 29.60
CA ALA A 146 8.72 8.27 30.00
C ALA A 146 9.46 7.66 28.80
N ASN A 147 8.77 7.47 27.68
CA ASN A 147 9.32 6.83 26.49
C ASN A 147 8.41 6.99 25.25
N ARG A 148 8.82 6.40 24.13
CA ARG A 148 8.10 6.40 22.86
C ARG A 148 6.74 5.72 22.91
N CYS A 149 6.55 4.70 23.74
CA CYS A 149 5.25 4.04 23.88
C CYS A 149 4.23 5.03 24.45
N GLN A 150 4.60 5.78 25.50
CA GLN A 150 3.72 6.81 26.06
C GLN A 150 3.41 7.91 25.05
N LEU A 151 4.38 8.32 24.22
CA LEU A 151 4.14 9.28 23.13
C LEU A 151 3.12 8.77 22.12
N ASN A 152 3.23 7.51 21.70
CA ASN A 152 2.27 6.90 20.79
C ASN A 152 0.86 6.86 21.41
N ASN A 153 0.75 6.41 22.66
CA ASN A 153 -0.52 6.41 23.38
C ASN A 153 -1.11 7.82 23.51
N GLN A 154 -0.28 8.80 23.88
CA GLN A 154 -0.70 10.20 23.99
C GLN A 154 -1.26 10.70 22.66
N ASN A 155 -0.52 10.50 21.56
CA ASN A 155 -0.96 10.92 20.22
C ASN A 155 -2.22 10.20 19.73
N CYS A 156 -2.41 8.96 20.19
CA CYS A 156 -3.57 8.18 19.81
C CYS A 156 -4.83 8.54 20.58
N HIS A 157 -4.70 8.75 21.89
CA HIS A 157 -5.84 8.81 22.80
C HIS A 157 -6.13 10.21 23.35
N SER A 158 -5.20 11.17 23.26
CA SER A 158 -5.45 12.51 23.80
C SER A 158 -6.55 13.23 23.02
N ARG A 159 -7.47 13.86 23.76
CA ARG A 159 -8.48 14.77 23.23
C ARG A 159 -8.29 16.13 23.93
N PRO A 160 -8.08 17.23 23.19
CA PRO A 160 -7.94 17.33 21.74
C PRO A 160 -6.66 16.65 21.19
N ARG A 161 -6.65 16.37 19.87
CA ARG A 161 -5.48 15.77 19.20
C ARG A 161 -4.40 16.83 18.97
N ASN A 162 -3.41 16.88 19.86
CA ASN A 162 -2.31 17.86 19.77
C ASN A 162 -1.10 17.39 18.96
N ASN A 163 -1.08 16.13 18.49
CA ASN A 163 -0.01 15.51 17.69
C ASN A 163 1.39 15.89 18.21
N TRP A 164 1.68 15.46 19.43
CA TRP A 164 2.95 15.66 20.11
C TRP A 164 4.13 15.08 19.33
N GLN A 165 5.24 15.79 19.32
CA GLN A 165 6.47 15.39 18.66
C GLN A 165 7.63 15.50 19.64
N ARG A 166 8.63 14.62 19.50
CA ARG A 166 9.84 14.69 20.32
C ARG A 166 10.58 15.99 20.03
N THR A 167 11.10 16.62 21.07
CA THR A 167 11.84 17.87 20.98
C THR A 167 13.03 17.89 21.94
N ASP A 168 13.77 18.99 21.98
CA ASP A 168 14.91 19.20 22.86
C ASP A 168 14.49 19.19 24.34
N ARG A 169 15.24 18.46 25.19
CA ARG A 169 14.98 18.37 26.64
C ARG A 169 14.94 19.73 27.33
N ARG A 170 15.74 20.69 26.84
CA ARG A 170 15.83 22.06 27.38
C ARG A 170 14.50 22.80 27.36
N LEU A 171 13.64 22.54 26.38
CA LEU A 171 12.31 23.16 26.27
C LEU A 171 11.36 22.75 27.40
N CYS A 172 11.56 21.55 27.95
CA CYS A 172 10.76 21.06 29.06
C CYS A 172 11.27 21.54 30.43
N GLY A 173 12.51 22.02 30.55
CA GLY A 173 13.09 22.45 31.82
C GLY A 173 13.09 21.34 32.88
N ASN A 174 12.72 21.68 34.11
CA ASN A 174 12.72 20.75 35.24
C ASN A 174 11.48 19.85 35.33
N ARG A 175 10.62 19.84 34.31
CA ARG A 175 9.42 18.99 34.27
C ARG A 175 9.80 17.50 34.29
N GLN A 176 8.92 16.71 34.89
CA GLN A 176 9.05 15.26 35.06
C GLN A 176 7.90 14.52 34.39
N VAL A 177 8.02 13.19 34.31
CA VAL A 177 6.93 12.34 33.80
C VAL A 177 5.72 12.42 34.73
N GLY A 178 4.55 12.69 34.14
CA GLY A 178 3.29 12.82 34.89
C GLY A 178 2.83 14.26 35.04
N ASP A 179 3.74 15.22 34.90
CA ASP A 179 3.39 16.64 34.88
C ASP A 179 2.42 16.96 33.75
N LYS A 180 1.51 17.89 34.04
CA LYS A 180 0.60 18.42 33.03
C LYS A 180 1.39 19.18 31.96
N PRO A 181 0.92 19.19 30.70
CA PRO A 181 1.55 20.01 29.67
C PRO A 181 1.46 21.49 30.02
N ASP A 182 2.54 22.21 29.75
CA ASP A 182 2.71 23.62 30.09
C ASP A 182 3.55 24.33 29.01
N VAL A 183 3.70 25.65 29.07
CA VAL A 183 4.39 26.45 28.06
C VAL A 183 5.84 26.02 27.89
N CYS A 184 6.28 25.79 26.65
CA CYS A 184 7.67 25.48 26.36
C CYS A 184 8.60 26.61 26.80
N LEU A 185 9.73 26.27 27.43
CA LEU A 185 10.75 27.26 27.78
C LEU A 185 11.43 27.81 26.52
N PRO A 186 11.85 29.08 26.51
CA PRO A 186 12.67 29.60 25.42
C PRO A 186 14.06 28.95 25.44
N ILE A 187 14.55 28.50 24.28
CA ILE A 187 15.97 28.15 24.13
C ILE A 187 16.71 29.45 23.82
N ILE A 188 17.49 29.94 24.78
CA ILE A 188 18.44 31.01 24.52
C ILE A 188 19.62 30.38 23.76
N ILE A 189 19.67 30.59 22.45
CA ILE A 189 20.83 30.25 21.64
C ILE A 189 21.82 31.39 21.81
N PHE A 190 22.82 31.22 22.67
CA PHE A 190 23.93 32.16 22.71
C PHE A 190 24.71 32.02 21.39
N PRO A 191 24.96 33.12 20.66
CA PRO A 191 25.80 33.06 19.47
C PRO A 191 27.19 32.55 19.89
N PRO A 192 27.85 31.75 19.03
CA PRO A 192 29.20 31.27 19.33
C PRO A 192 30.10 32.49 19.56
N ARG A 193 30.75 32.53 20.73
CA ARG A 193 31.71 33.58 21.09
C ARG A 193 32.86 33.47 20.10
N THR A 194 32.88 34.33 19.08
CA THR A 194 34.01 34.47 18.17
C THR A 194 35.20 34.92 19.00
N THR A 195 36.05 33.97 19.38
CA THR A 195 37.40 34.28 19.86
C THR A 195 38.15 34.86 18.68
N ARG A 196 38.24 36.20 18.62
CA ARG A 196 39.19 36.85 17.72
C ARG A 196 40.59 36.33 18.07
N PRO A 197 41.36 35.82 17.10
CA PRO A 197 42.76 35.51 17.35
C PRO A 197 43.50 36.81 17.71
N PRO A 198 44.46 36.77 18.65
CA PRO A 198 45.32 37.91 18.92
C PRO A 198 46.14 38.24 17.67
N VAL A 199 46.24 39.54 17.37
CA VAL A 199 47.11 40.11 16.32
C VAL A 199 48.51 40.28 16.90
#